data_AF-A0A1L8Z973-F1
#
_entry.id   AF-A0A1L8Z973-F1
#
_cell.length_a   1.000
_cell.length_b   1.000
_cell.length_c   1.000
_cell.angle_alpha   90.00
_cell.angle_beta   90.00
_cell.angle_gamma   90.00
#
_symmetry.space_group_name_H-M   'P 1'
#
loop_
_entity.id
_entity.type
_entity.pdbx_description
1 polymer ?
#
loop_
_entity_poly.entity_id
_entity_poly.type
_entity_poly.pdbx_seq_one_letter_code
_entity_poly.pdbx_strand_id
1 'polypeptide(L)'
;MKIINILFCLFLLMLNGCNSNDTNAQQTKSKKTRDLKKEEVPQEKPKSKEELLREKLSDDQKTQLDWLKTALTGGGEFDKFLGYDEDKIKSALDHIKSELDSCTGDKVENKNTFKEVVKGALGGGIDNFENTASSTCKNS
;
A
#
# COMPACT_ATOMS: atom_id res chain seq x y z
N MET A 1 28.23 0.75 -21.24
CA MET A 1 27.14 0.28 -20.37
C MET A 1 26.44 1.49 -19.75
N LYS A 2 25.60 2.16 -20.53
CA LYS A 2 24.86 3.41 -20.19
C LYS A 2 23.63 3.49 -21.09
N ILE A 3 22.77 2.49 -21.03
CA ILE A 3 21.53 2.45 -21.82
C ILE A 3 20.51 1.79 -20.91
N ILE A 4 19.34 2.42 -20.74
CA ILE A 4 18.23 2.10 -19.81
C ILE A 4 18.27 2.94 -18.52
N ASN A 5 18.11 4.25 -18.67
CA ASN A 5 17.45 5.06 -17.63
C ASN A 5 16.73 6.32 -18.18
N ILE A 6 16.51 6.40 -19.50
CA ILE A 6 15.78 7.51 -20.15
C ILE A 6 14.39 7.09 -20.62
N LEU A 7 14.14 5.78 -20.81
CA LEU A 7 12.85 5.28 -21.28
C LEU A 7 11.74 5.44 -20.22
N PHE A 8 12.09 5.46 -18.94
CA PHE A 8 11.13 5.60 -17.83
C PHE A 8 10.65 7.04 -17.64
N CYS A 9 11.44 8.05 -18.03
CA CYS A 9 11.07 9.46 -17.88
C CYS A 9 9.98 9.93 -18.87
N LEU A 10 9.86 9.26 -20.02
CA LEU A 10 8.90 9.67 -21.07
C LEU A 10 7.46 9.20 -20.78
N PHE A 11 7.27 8.16 -19.97
CA PHE A 11 5.93 7.65 -19.64
C PHE A 11 5.15 8.55 -18.66
N LEU A 12 5.83 9.35 -17.83
CA LEU A 12 5.20 10.21 -16.82
C LEU A 12 4.51 11.46 -17.40
N LEU A 13 4.89 11.90 -18.61
CA LEU A 13 4.34 13.11 -19.22
C LEU A 13 2.98 12.91 -19.91
N MET A 14 2.58 11.68 -20.22
CA MET A 14 1.34 11.40 -20.96
C MET A 14 0.10 11.17 -20.07
N LEU A 15 0.26 11.08 -18.74
CA LEU A 15 -0.86 10.81 -17.81
C LEU A 15 -1.54 12.07 -17.24
N ASN A 16 -1.04 13.26 -17.57
CA ASN A 16 -1.67 14.54 -17.19
C ASN A 16 -2.49 15.19 -18.33
N GLY A 17 -2.77 14.45 -19.40
CA GLY A 17 -3.51 14.93 -20.56
C GLY A 17 -4.92 14.35 -20.66
N CYS A 18 -5.84 14.79 -19.80
CA CYS A 18 -7.28 14.83 -20.11
C CYS A 18 -8.01 15.63 -19.00
N ASN A 19 -8.03 16.95 -19.15
CA ASN A 19 -9.03 17.81 -18.51
C ASN A 19 -9.86 18.45 -19.61
N SER A 20 -11.14 18.08 -19.66
CA SER A 20 -12.29 18.98 -19.74
C SER A 20 -13.55 18.13 -19.92
N ASN A 21 -14.38 18.24 -18.89
CA ASN A 21 -15.67 17.59 -18.72
C ASN A 21 -16.73 18.51 -19.33
N ASP A 22 -17.47 18.07 -20.35
CA ASP A 22 -18.64 18.79 -20.87
C ASP A 22 -19.69 17.81 -21.41
N THR A 23 -20.65 17.44 -20.57
CA THR A 23 -22.01 17.10 -21.02
C THR A 23 -23.05 17.71 -20.10
N ASN A 24 -23.77 18.69 -20.66
CA ASN A 24 -24.97 19.34 -20.18
C ASN A 24 -26.16 18.36 -20.18
N ALA A 25 -26.98 18.30 -19.11
CA ALA A 25 -28.42 17.98 -19.19
C ALA A 25 -29.17 18.27 -17.87
N GLN A 26 -29.85 19.43 -17.89
CA GLN A 26 -31.15 19.80 -17.29
C GLN A 26 -31.90 18.89 -16.28
N GLN A 27 -32.30 19.54 -15.18
CA GLN A 27 -33.63 19.54 -14.52
C GLN A 27 -34.39 18.23 -14.24
N THR A 28 -34.80 18.05 -12.97
CA THR A 28 -36.24 18.02 -12.59
C THR A 28 -36.45 18.12 -11.08
N LYS A 29 -37.47 18.92 -10.69
CA LYS A 29 -37.94 19.16 -9.32
C LYS A 29 -38.89 18.05 -8.85
N SER A 30 -38.99 17.96 -7.52
CA SER A 30 -40.18 17.62 -6.71
C SER A 30 -40.42 16.14 -6.40
N LYS A 31 -40.47 15.77 -5.10
CA LYS A 31 -41.72 15.61 -4.33
C LYS A 31 -41.46 14.93 -2.97
N LYS A 32 -41.77 15.67 -1.91
CA LYS A 32 -42.20 15.30 -0.53
C LYS A 32 -42.34 13.80 -0.17
N THR A 33 -41.98 13.51 1.10
CA THR A 33 -42.55 12.51 2.05
C THR A 33 -41.67 11.32 2.42
N ARG A 34 -41.07 11.36 3.62
CA ARG A 34 -41.58 10.68 4.83
C ARG A 34 -40.47 10.64 5.89
N ASP A 35 -40.73 11.29 7.02
CA ASP A 35 -40.08 11.01 8.29
C ASP A 35 -40.25 9.53 8.65
N LEU A 36 -39.23 8.72 8.37
CA LEU A 36 -39.04 7.44 9.04
C LEU A 36 -37.80 7.61 9.91
N LYS A 37 -38.04 7.98 11.17
CA LYS A 37 -37.09 7.78 12.25
C LYS A 37 -36.85 6.27 12.36
N LYS A 38 -35.90 5.77 11.57
CA LYS A 38 -35.33 4.44 11.75
C LYS A 38 -34.51 4.52 13.02
N GLU A 39 -34.90 3.72 13.99
CA GLU A 39 -34.05 3.33 15.11
C GLU A 39 -32.79 2.71 14.50
N GLU A 40 -31.70 3.46 14.54
CA GLU A 40 -30.40 3.06 14.00
C GLU A 40 -29.85 1.97 14.92
N VAL A 41 -30.19 0.71 14.60
CA VAL A 41 -29.36 -0.43 15.02
C VAL A 41 -27.93 -0.06 14.63
N PRO A 42 -26.94 -0.06 15.55
CA PRO A 42 -25.57 0.21 15.17
C PRO A 42 -25.17 -0.85 14.14
N GLN A 43 -25.17 -0.49 12.86
CA GLN A 43 -24.56 -1.33 11.85
C GLN A 43 -23.07 -1.27 12.19
N GLU A 44 -22.56 -2.32 12.84
CA GLU A 44 -21.13 -2.57 12.88
C GLU A 44 -20.64 -2.48 11.43
N LYS A 45 -19.93 -1.41 11.13
CA LYS A 45 -19.36 -1.17 9.81
C LYS A 45 -18.57 -2.43 9.46
N PRO A 46 -18.79 -3.04 8.28
CA PRO A 46 -18.07 -4.26 7.92
C PRO A 46 -16.56 -3.99 8.04
N LYS A 47 -15.87 -4.84 8.80
CA LYS A 47 -14.44 -4.73 9.08
C LYS A 47 -13.67 -4.63 7.77
N SER A 48 -12.68 -3.75 7.74
CA SER A 48 -11.81 -3.61 6.56
C SER A 48 -10.92 -4.85 6.39
N LYS A 49 -10.40 -5.08 5.17
CA LYS A 49 -9.43 -6.16 4.91
C LYS A 49 -8.20 -6.07 5.83
N GLU A 50 -7.74 -4.85 6.08
CA GLU A 50 -6.63 -4.58 7.00
C GLU A 50 -6.98 -5.01 8.43
N GLU A 51 -8.18 -4.69 8.91
CA GLU A 51 -8.60 -5.01 10.27
C GLU A 51 -8.73 -6.53 10.48
N LEU A 52 -9.32 -7.24 9.51
CA LEU A 52 -9.39 -8.70 9.53
C LEU A 52 -8.03 -9.36 9.46
N LEU A 53 -7.10 -8.79 8.68
CA LEU A 53 -5.72 -9.27 8.62
C LEU A 53 -5.03 -9.06 9.97
N ARG A 54 -5.15 -7.88 10.59
CA ARG A 54 -4.51 -7.53 11.88
C ARG A 54 -4.89 -8.47 13.02
N GLU A 55 -6.11 -9.01 13.03
CA GLU A 55 -6.54 -10.01 14.03
C GLU A 55 -5.71 -11.30 13.99
N LYS A 56 -5.06 -11.58 12.85
CA LYS A 56 -4.30 -12.82 12.59
C LYS A 56 -2.78 -12.63 12.60
N LEU A 57 -2.33 -11.39 12.75
CA LEU A 57 -0.91 -11.03 12.78
C LEU A 57 -0.39 -10.99 14.22
N SER A 58 0.90 -11.30 14.39
CA SER A 58 1.63 -11.00 15.63
C SER A 58 1.77 -9.49 15.83
N ASP A 59 2.14 -9.05 17.04
CA ASP A 59 2.32 -7.61 17.31
C ASP A 59 3.48 -7.00 16.51
N ASP A 60 4.54 -7.78 16.28
CA ASP A 60 5.64 -7.40 15.39
C ASP A 60 5.17 -7.24 13.95
N GLN A 61 4.37 -8.18 13.45
CA GLN A 61 3.81 -8.12 12.10
C GLN A 61 2.85 -6.94 11.93
N LYS A 62 2.03 -6.61 12.94
CA LYS A 62 1.18 -5.40 12.93
C LYS A 62 2.03 -4.13 12.80
N THR A 63 3.14 -4.07 13.54
CA THR A 63 4.09 -2.94 13.48
C THR A 63 4.69 -2.80 12.08
N GLN A 64 5.05 -3.93 11.44
CA GLN A 64 5.55 -3.89 10.06
C GLN A 64 4.45 -3.57 9.05
N LEU A 65 3.20 -3.96 9.29
CA LEU A 65 2.08 -3.60 8.44
C LEU A 65 1.83 -2.07 8.47
N ASP A 66 1.94 -1.45 9.65
CA ASP A 66 1.88 0.01 9.80
C ASP A 66 3.02 0.73 9.08
N TRP A 67 4.25 0.19 9.23
CA TRP A 67 5.40 0.69 8.50
C TRP A 67 5.20 0.57 6.99
N LEU A 68 4.71 -0.57 6.51
CA LEU A 68 4.46 -0.83 5.09
C LEU A 68 3.34 0.05 4.53
N LYS A 69 2.28 0.31 5.29
CA LYS A 69 1.22 1.26 4.92
C LYS A 69 1.77 2.66 4.72
N THR A 70 2.69 3.08 5.60
CA THR A 70 3.42 4.34 5.48
C THR A 70 4.44 4.30 4.33
N ALA A 71 4.95 3.11 3.98
CA ALA A 71 5.83 2.92 2.84
C ALA A 71 5.07 3.11 1.52
N LEU A 72 3.94 2.43 1.36
CA LEU A 72 3.14 2.31 0.14
C LEU A 72 2.08 3.42 0.02
N THR A 73 2.50 4.70 0.03
CA THR A 73 1.58 5.85 -0.08
C THR A 73 0.98 6.06 -1.47
N GLY A 74 1.29 5.20 -2.45
CA GLY A 74 0.66 5.22 -3.78
C GLY A 74 -0.81 4.80 -3.74
N GLY A 75 -1.61 5.26 -4.71
CA GLY A 75 -3.06 5.10 -4.76
C GLY A 75 -3.57 3.67 -4.96
N GLY A 76 -3.36 2.80 -3.98
CA GLY A 76 -3.85 1.41 -3.94
C GLY A 76 -2.76 0.33 -3.86
N GLU A 77 -1.49 0.70 -3.67
CA GLU A 77 -0.40 -0.28 -3.52
C GLU A 77 -0.56 -1.10 -2.23
N PHE A 78 -0.92 -0.43 -1.13
CA PHE A 78 -1.22 -1.11 0.12
C PHE A 78 -2.47 -2.00 0.01
N ASP A 79 -3.53 -1.53 -0.66
CA ASP A 79 -4.72 -2.36 -0.90
C ASP A 79 -4.43 -3.60 -1.75
N LYS A 80 -3.53 -3.49 -2.73
CA LYS A 80 -3.00 -4.65 -3.48
C LYS A 80 -2.26 -5.61 -2.56
N PHE A 81 -1.41 -5.11 -1.67
CA PHE A 81 -0.70 -5.94 -0.70
C PHE A 81 -1.67 -6.73 0.20
N LEU A 82 -2.74 -6.09 0.68
CA LEU A 82 -3.80 -6.74 1.47
C LEU A 82 -4.59 -7.80 0.69
N GLY A 83 -4.42 -7.89 -0.63
CA GLY A 83 -5.06 -8.88 -1.49
C GLY A 83 -4.30 -10.19 -1.65
N TYR A 84 -3.07 -10.30 -1.15
CA TYR A 84 -2.27 -11.52 -1.24
C TYR A 84 -2.66 -12.58 -0.20
N ASP A 85 -2.16 -13.79 -0.40
CA ASP A 85 -2.32 -14.90 0.55
C ASP A 85 -1.77 -14.53 1.93
N GLU A 86 -2.50 -14.87 2.99
CA GLU A 86 -2.15 -14.52 4.37
C GLU A 86 -0.75 -14.99 4.75
N ASP A 87 -0.37 -16.21 4.35
CA ASP A 87 0.95 -16.77 4.65
C ASP A 87 2.07 -15.98 3.95
N LYS A 88 1.83 -15.53 2.71
CA LYS A 88 2.80 -14.69 1.96
C LYS A 88 2.91 -13.30 2.58
N ILE A 89 1.80 -12.72 3.02
CA ILE A 89 1.79 -11.46 3.76
C ILE A 89 2.61 -11.59 5.04
N LYS A 90 2.38 -12.64 5.84
CA LYS A 90 3.13 -12.89 7.08
C LYS A 90 4.63 -13.03 6.80
N SER A 91 4.99 -13.86 5.82
CA SER A 91 6.40 -14.06 5.40
C SER A 91 7.05 -12.74 4.98
N ALA A 92 6.36 -11.93 4.17
CA ALA A 92 6.87 -10.62 3.75
C ALA A 92 7.05 -9.64 4.92
N LEU A 93 6.11 -9.61 5.88
CA LEU A 93 6.20 -8.77 7.07
C LEU A 93 7.35 -9.20 7.99
N ASP A 94 7.55 -10.51 8.17
CA ASP A 94 8.66 -11.05 8.97
C ASP A 94 10.02 -10.75 8.31
N HIS A 95 10.09 -10.83 6.97
CA HIS A 95 11.26 -10.42 6.21
C HIS A 95 11.56 -8.93 6.35
N ILE A 96 10.56 -8.06 6.20
CA ILE A 96 10.69 -6.62 6.44
C ILE A 96 11.23 -6.34 7.84
N LYS A 97 10.70 -7.02 8.86
CA LYS A 97 11.21 -6.90 10.23
C LYS A 97 12.69 -7.26 10.31
N SER A 98 13.09 -8.42 9.79
CA SER A 98 14.47 -8.88 9.82
C SER A 98 15.43 -7.91 9.14
N GLU A 99 15.03 -7.34 7.99
CA GLU A 99 15.80 -6.30 7.30
C GLU A 99 15.89 -5.01 8.12
N LEU A 100 14.79 -4.52 8.70
CA LEU A 100 14.77 -3.29 9.49
C LEU A 100 15.51 -3.41 10.83
N ASP A 101 15.46 -4.58 11.47
CA ASP A 101 16.18 -4.86 12.71
C ASP A 101 17.69 -4.85 12.50
N SER A 102 18.16 -5.16 11.28
CA SER A 102 19.58 -5.06 10.93
C SER A 102 20.06 -3.61 10.73
N CYS A 103 19.14 -2.66 10.58
CA CYS A 103 19.44 -1.24 10.38
C CYS A 103 19.50 -0.49 11.73
N THR A 104 20.57 -0.70 12.49
CA THR A 104 20.83 -0.04 13.79
C THR A 104 22.06 0.88 13.72
N GLY A 105 22.25 1.73 14.74
CA GLY A 105 23.41 2.62 14.84
C GLY A 105 23.49 3.64 13.69
N ASP A 106 24.62 3.67 13.01
CA ASP A 106 24.91 4.48 11.82
C ASP A 106 24.08 4.06 10.59
N LYS A 107 23.55 2.83 10.56
CA LYS A 107 22.78 2.30 9.43
C LYS A 107 21.29 2.67 9.46
N VAL A 108 20.82 3.45 10.44
CA VAL A 108 19.38 3.79 10.58
C VAL A 108 18.84 4.55 9.37
N GLU A 109 19.67 5.37 8.72
CA GLU A 109 19.32 6.12 7.51
C GLU A 109 18.98 5.21 6.32
N ASN A 110 19.55 4.01 6.26
CA ASN A 110 19.31 3.04 5.20
C ASN A 110 17.87 2.48 5.22
N LYS A 111 17.10 2.68 6.30
CA LYS A 111 15.67 2.34 6.34
C LYS A 111 14.86 3.09 5.28
N ASN A 112 15.24 4.32 4.95
CA ASN A 112 14.58 5.10 3.90
C ASN A 112 14.85 4.51 2.51
N THR A 113 16.07 4.07 2.25
CA THR A 113 16.42 3.35 1.01
C THR A 113 15.68 2.01 0.94
N PHE A 114 15.62 1.28 2.06
CA PHE A 114 14.89 0.01 2.12
C PHE A 114 13.40 0.17 1.81
N LYS A 115 12.78 1.29 2.23
CA LYS A 115 11.40 1.63 1.87
C LYS A 115 11.18 1.71 0.35
N GLU A 116 12.10 2.30 -0.41
CA GLU A 116 12.00 2.35 -1.88
C GLU A 116 12.25 0.98 -2.52
N VAL A 117 13.15 0.17 -1.94
CA VAL A 117 13.37 -1.23 -2.37
C VAL A 117 12.10 -2.06 -2.18
N VAL A 118 11.42 -1.94 -1.03
CA VAL A 118 10.17 -2.65 -0.75
C VAL A 118 9.06 -2.29 -1.75
N LYS A 119 8.91 -0.99 -2.07
CA LYS A 119 7.97 -0.54 -3.11
C LYS A 119 8.26 -1.20 -4.46
N GLY A 120 9.52 -1.15 -4.90
CA GLY A 120 9.94 -1.72 -6.18
C GLY A 120 9.71 -3.23 -6.24
N ALA A 121 10.06 -3.95 -5.16
CA ALA A 121 9.88 -5.39 -5.06
C ALA A 121 8.38 -5.78 -5.12
N LEU A 122 7.53 -5.12 -4.35
CA LEU A 122 6.08 -5.39 -4.36
C LEU A 122 5.41 -5.01 -5.69
N GLY A 123 5.98 -4.07 -6.44
CA GLY A 123 5.57 -3.78 -7.82
C GLY A 123 5.73 -4.98 -8.76
N GLY A 124 6.69 -5.88 -8.48
CA GLY A 124 6.91 -7.14 -9.21
C GLY A 124 6.09 -8.33 -8.69
N GLY A 125 5.35 -8.18 -7.60
CA GLY A 125 4.59 -9.24 -6.95
C GLY A 125 5.23 -9.75 -5.65
N ILE A 126 4.45 -10.42 -4.81
CA ILE A 126 4.90 -10.88 -3.48
C ILE A 126 5.69 -12.20 -3.52
N ASP A 127 5.53 -13.02 -4.56
CA ASP A 127 6.03 -14.40 -4.60
C ASP A 127 7.55 -14.51 -4.47
N ASN A 128 8.29 -13.50 -4.90
CA ASN A 128 9.76 -13.45 -4.80
C ASN A 128 10.24 -12.24 -3.96
N PHE A 129 9.38 -11.73 -3.08
CA PHE A 129 9.65 -10.52 -2.31
C PHE A 129 10.91 -10.64 -1.46
N GLU A 130 11.08 -11.73 -0.72
CA GLU A 130 12.23 -11.92 0.18
C GLU A 130 13.58 -11.90 -0.55
N ASN A 131 13.61 -12.42 -1.77
CA ASN A 131 14.82 -12.47 -2.59
C ASN A 131 15.13 -11.16 -3.31
N THR A 132 14.16 -10.25 -3.39
CA THR A 132 14.28 -8.99 -4.16
C THR A 132 14.30 -7.76 -3.26
N ALA A 133 13.79 -7.87 -2.03
CA ALA A 133 13.72 -6.80 -1.06
C ALA A 133 14.76 -6.97 0.04
N SER A 134 16.01 -6.62 -0.21
CA SER A 134 17.06 -6.64 0.83
C SER A 134 17.50 -5.24 1.20
N SER A 135 17.75 -5.02 2.49
CA SER A 135 18.37 -3.79 2.97
C SER A 135 19.87 -3.80 2.71
N THR A 136 20.48 -2.63 2.59
CA THR A 136 21.94 -2.47 2.58
C THR A 136 22.54 -2.63 3.98
N CYS A 137 21.71 -2.76 5.02
CA CYS A 137 22.12 -2.84 6.41
C CYS A 137 22.82 -4.17 6.74
N LYS A 138 22.33 -5.29 6.18
CA LYS A 138 22.93 -6.63 6.34
C LYS A 138 24.24 -6.83 5.57
N ASN A 139 24.43 -6.07 4.49
CA ASN A 139 25.53 -6.29 3.53
C ASN A 139 26.73 -5.34 3.72
N SER A 140 26.83 -4.66 4.87
CA SER A 140 27.91 -3.71 5.19
C SER A 140 28.72 -4.15 6.41
#